data_AF-A0A6G3X431-F1
#
_entry.id   AF-A0A6G3X431-F1
#
_cell.length_a   1.000
_cell.length_b   1.000
_cell.length_c   1.000
_cell.angle_alpha   90.00
_cell.angle_beta   90.00
_cell.angle_gamma   90.00
#
_symmetry.space_group_name_H-M   'P 1'
#
loop_
_entity.id
_entity.type
_entity.pdbx_description
1 polymer ?
#
loop_
_entity_poly.entity_id
_entity_poly.type
_entity_poly.pdbx_seq_one_letter_code
_entity_poly.pdbx_strand_id
1 'polypeptide(L)'
;APGTKQVVDRFIAGETVDQVVPIVEDAADKGLEVTLDVVGEDITTPAQAEAARDAYLELVERLKDLGLGTRAEMSVKLSMFGQALEGGHELALANVRPVVEAAAAIGTTVTLDAEDHTTLDS
;
A
#
# COMPACT_ATOMS: atom_id res chain seq x y z
N ALA A 1 -16.97 -13.31 -13.44
CA ALA A 1 -18.34 -13.33 -14.00
C ALA A 1 -18.58 -12.03 -14.78
N PRO A 2 -19.31 -12.03 -15.92
CA PRO A 2 -19.59 -10.80 -16.64
C PRO A 2 -20.55 -9.96 -15.78
N GLY A 3 -20.05 -8.88 -15.19
CA GLY A 3 -20.77 -8.03 -14.24
C GLY A 3 -19.98 -7.67 -12.98
N THR A 4 -19.00 -8.48 -12.57
CA THR A 4 -18.17 -8.15 -11.40
C THR A 4 -17.19 -7.01 -11.69
N LYS A 5 -16.69 -6.93 -12.94
CA LYS A 5 -15.69 -5.92 -13.34
C LYS A 5 -16.20 -4.48 -13.18
N GLN A 6 -17.42 -4.19 -13.65
CA GLN A 6 -18.04 -2.85 -13.50
C GLN A 6 -18.29 -2.42 -12.04
N VAL A 7 -18.49 -3.37 -11.14
CA VAL A 7 -18.61 -3.05 -9.71
C VAL A 7 -17.21 -2.79 -9.12
N VAL A 8 -16.21 -3.60 -9.50
CA VAL A 8 -14.81 -3.45 -9.07
C VAL A 8 -14.21 -2.12 -9.53
N ASP A 9 -14.47 -1.70 -10.77
CA ASP A 9 -13.95 -0.43 -11.35
C ASP A 9 -14.40 0.82 -10.56
N ARG A 10 -15.49 0.73 -9.78
CA ARG A 10 -15.94 1.83 -8.92
C ARG A 10 -15.10 1.95 -7.63
N PHE A 11 -14.49 0.86 -7.18
CA PHE A 11 -13.80 0.76 -5.90
C PHE A 11 -12.29 0.61 -6.03
N ILE A 12 -11.79 0.24 -7.21
CA ILE A 12 -10.37 0.09 -7.50
C ILE A 12 -9.95 1.20 -8.47
N ALA A 13 -9.03 2.06 -8.01
CA ALA A 13 -8.53 3.18 -8.79
C ALA A 13 -7.69 2.75 -10.01
N GLY A 14 -7.03 1.61 -9.93
CA GLY A 14 -6.22 1.03 -11.00
C GLY A 14 -5.55 -0.26 -10.56
N GLU A 15 -5.06 -1.03 -11.52
CA GLU A 15 -4.31 -2.28 -11.31
C GLU A 15 -2.78 -2.04 -11.29
N THR A 16 -2.33 -0.86 -11.71
CA THR A 16 -0.91 -0.48 -11.70
C THR A 16 -0.71 0.93 -11.15
N VAL A 17 0.49 1.22 -10.66
CA VAL A 17 0.87 2.55 -10.18
C VAL A 17 0.61 3.63 -11.24
N ASP A 18 0.95 3.37 -12.50
CA ASP A 18 0.72 4.29 -13.61
C ASP A 18 -0.76 4.59 -13.89
N GLN A 19 -1.66 3.67 -13.59
CA GLN A 19 -3.10 3.91 -13.74
C GLN A 19 -3.65 4.77 -12.60
N VAL A 20 -3.06 4.68 -11.41
CA VAL A 20 -3.53 5.37 -10.20
C VAL A 20 -3.01 6.80 -10.14
N VAL A 21 -1.79 7.07 -10.64
CA VAL A 21 -1.16 8.40 -10.60
C VAL A 21 -2.06 9.54 -11.10
N PRO A 22 -2.69 9.46 -12.30
CA PRO A 22 -3.52 10.55 -12.80
C PRO A 22 -4.72 10.87 -11.88
N ILE A 23 -5.20 9.88 -11.12
CA ILE A 23 -6.29 10.05 -10.16
C ILE A 23 -5.80 10.80 -8.91
N VAL A 24 -4.59 10.50 -8.45
CA VAL A 24 -3.96 11.20 -7.32
C VAL A 24 -3.67 12.66 -7.67
N GLU A 25 -3.15 12.92 -8.88
CA GLU A 25 -2.91 14.28 -9.39
C GLU A 25 -4.22 15.08 -9.46
N ASP A 26 -5.27 14.52 -10.06
CA ASP A 26 -6.59 15.17 -10.15
C ASP A 26 -7.21 15.45 -8.77
N ALA A 27 -7.03 14.55 -7.80
CA ALA A 27 -7.47 14.78 -6.42
C ALA A 27 -6.67 15.91 -5.76
N ALA A 28 -5.34 15.93 -5.94
CA ALA A 28 -4.47 16.98 -5.40
C ALA A 28 -4.77 18.36 -6.01
N ASP A 29 -5.04 18.43 -7.32
CA ASP A 29 -5.44 19.65 -8.03
C ASP A 29 -6.78 20.21 -7.51
N LYS A 30 -7.65 19.33 -7.00
CA LYS A 30 -8.90 19.70 -6.33
C LYS A 30 -8.72 20.06 -4.86
N GLY A 31 -7.49 20.05 -4.35
CA GLY A 31 -7.15 20.33 -2.96
C GLY A 31 -7.49 19.20 -1.99
N LEU A 32 -7.71 17.98 -2.49
CA LEU A 32 -7.96 16.80 -1.66
C LEU A 32 -6.64 16.10 -1.31
N GLU A 33 -6.66 15.36 -0.21
CA GLU A 33 -5.63 14.40 0.18
C GLU A 33 -6.18 12.99 0.00
N VAL A 34 -5.31 12.03 -0.32
CA VAL A 34 -5.71 10.65 -0.61
C VAL A 34 -4.92 9.65 0.21
N THR A 35 -5.57 8.53 0.51
CA THR A 35 -4.93 7.32 1.01
C THR A 35 -4.94 6.26 -0.07
N LEU A 36 -3.79 5.58 -0.24
CA LEU A 36 -3.59 4.53 -1.23
C LEU A 36 -3.46 3.19 -0.49
N ASP A 37 -4.34 2.24 -0.81
CA ASP A 37 -4.32 0.87 -0.28
C ASP A 37 -3.99 -0.10 -1.43
N VAL A 38 -2.82 -0.75 -1.37
CA VAL A 38 -2.45 -1.76 -2.36
C VAL A 38 -3.20 -3.03 -2.04
N VAL A 39 -4.17 -3.35 -2.88
CA VAL A 39 -5.01 -4.55 -2.73
C VAL A 39 -4.20 -5.78 -3.14
N GLY A 40 -4.14 -6.78 -2.26
CA GLY A 40 -3.51 -8.06 -2.55
C GLY A 40 -4.33 -9.25 -2.06
N GLU A 41 -3.86 -10.44 -2.45
CA GLU A 41 -4.39 -11.73 -2.02
C GLU A 41 -3.68 -12.21 -0.74
N ASP A 42 -4.18 -13.29 -0.14
CA ASP A 42 -3.59 -13.92 1.05
C ASP A 42 -2.10 -14.26 0.84
N ILE A 43 -1.23 -13.70 1.67
CA ILE A 43 0.21 -13.97 1.67
C ILE A 43 0.47 -15.34 2.31
N THR A 44 0.96 -16.29 1.50
CA THR A 44 1.26 -17.67 1.92
C THR A 44 2.75 -18.02 1.79
N THR A 45 3.56 -17.11 1.22
CA THR A 45 4.99 -17.30 1.04
C THR A 45 5.77 -16.00 1.30
N PRO A 46 7.03 -16.07 1.75
CA PRO A 46 7.86 -14.88 1.92
C PRO A 46 8.05 -14.08 0.63
N ALA A 47 8.12 -14.75 -0.53
CA ALA A 47 8.27 -14.09 -1.82
C ALA A 47 7.06 -13.22 -2.17
N GLN A 48 5.84 -13.59 -1.76
CA GLN A 48 4.65 -12.75 -1.93
C GLN A 48 4.72 -11.50 -1.05
N ALA A 49 5.22 -11.63 0.19
CA ALA A 49 5.43 -10.48 1.07
C ALA A 49 6.49 -9.51 0.52
N GLU A 50 7.57 -10.04 -0.06
CA GLU A 50 8.58 -9.24 -0.75
C GLU A 50 8.01 -8.51 -1.97
N ALA A 51 7.18 -9.19 -2.77
CA ALA A 51 6.49 -8.56 -3.90
C ALA A 51 5.52 -7.45 -3.46
N ALA A 52 4.79 -7.65 -2.36
CA ALA A 52 3.93 -6.63 -1.78
C ALA A 52 4.74 -5.40 -1.31
N ARG A 53 5.84 -5.62 -0.59
CA ARG A 53 6.80 -4.55 -0.23
C ARG A 53 7.24 -3.78 -1.46
N ASP A 54 7.67 -4.48 -2.50
CA ASP A 54 8.24 -3.85 -3.70
C ASP A 54 7.19 -3.00 -4.44
N ALA A 55 5.91 -3.41 -4.43
CA ALA A 55 4.81 -2.60 -4.96
C ALA A 55 4.61 -1.29 -4.18
N TYR A 56 4.69 -1.32 -2.84
CA TYR A 56 4.64 -0.11 -2.03
C TYR A 56 5.86 0.79 -2.25
N LEU A 57 7.06 0.21 -2.42
CA LEU A 57 8.26 0.99 -2.73
C LEU A 57 8.17 1.66 -4.10
N GLU A 58 7.65 0.97 -5.12
CA GLU A 58 7.37 1.55 -6.44
C GLU A 58 6.38 2.72 -6.33
N LEU A 59 5.32 2.56 -5.53
CA LEU A 59 4.35 3.62 -5.29
C LEU A 59 5.00 4.85 -4.63
N VAL A 60 5.82 4.66 -3.59
CA VAL A 60 6.55 5.75 -2.93
C VAL A 60 7.47 6.49 -3.91
N GLU A 61 8.25 5.75 -4.71
CA GLU A 61 9.16 6.36 -5.69
C GLU A 61 8.37 7.16 -6.73
N ARG A 62 7.20 6.68 -7.14
CA ARG A 62 6.34 7.43 -8.05
C ARG A 62 5.78 8.71 -7.44
N LEU A 63 5.30 8.65 -6.20
CA LEU A 63 4.82 9.83 -5.47
C LEU A 63 5.93 10.87 -5.27
N LYS A 64 7.16 10.42 -5.04
CA LYS A 64 8.36 11.25 -4.94
C LYS A 64 8.62 12.01 -6.24
N ASP A 65 8.65 11.30 -7.37
CA ASP A 65 8.92 11.90 -8.69
C ASP A 65 7.89 12.96 -9.08
N LEU A 66 6.65 12.81 -8.59
CA LEU A 66 5.55 13.75 -8.81
C LEU A 66 5.49 14.88 -7.77
N GLY A 67 6.28 14.81 -6.69
CA GLY A 67 6.23 15.77 -5.59
C GLY A 67 4.94 15.71 -4.76
N LEU A 68 4.28 14.55 -4.72
CA LEU A 68 2.97 14.35 -4.09
C LEU A 68 3.04 13.81 -2.65
N GLY A 69 4.24 13.69 -2.08
CA GLY A 69 4.43 13.09 -0.74
C GLY A 69 3.61 13.76 0.38
N THR A 70 3.31 15.05 0.30
CA THR A 70 2.48 15.74 1.31
C THR A 70 0.98 15.70 1.00
N ARG A 71 0.55 15.00 -0.05
CA ARG A 71 -0.84 14.96 -0.54
C ARG A 71 -1.42 13.56 -0.64
N ALA A 72 -0.56 12.56 -0.74
CA ALA A 72 -0.93 11.16 -0.73
C ALA A 72 -0.22 10.47 0.42
N GLU A 73 -0.93 9.57 1.10
CA GLU A 73 -0.41 8.63 2.10
C GLU A 73 -0.78 7.20 1.71
N MET A 74 -0.25 6.21 2.43
CA MET A 74 -0.54 4.80 2.16
C MET A 74 -1.04 4.10 3.40
N SER A 75 -2.12 3.34 3.24
CA SER A 75 -2.50 2.36 4.24
C SER A 75 -1.85 1.01 3.95
N VAL A 76 -1.35 0.36 4.99
CA VAL A 76 -0.68 -0.93 4.89
C VAL A 76 -1.21 -1.89 5.95
N LYS A 77 -1.30 -3.17 5.60
CA LYS A 77 -1.71 -4.27 6.49
C LYS A 77 -0.51 -5.17 6.73
N LEU A 78 -0.16 -5.48 7.98
CA LEU A 78 1.05 -6.29 8.26
C LEU A 78 0.92 -7.74 7.75
N SER A 79 -0.31 -8.25 7.58
CA SER A 79 -0.56 -9.51 6.87
C SER A 79 0.03 -9.53 5.46
N MET A 80 -0.03 -8.41 4.73
CA MET A 80 0.58 -8.24 3.39
C MET A 80 2.12 -8.30 3.43
N PHE A 81 2.72 -8.06 4.59
CA PHE A 81 4.18 -8.13 4.80
C PHE A 81 4.63 -9.47 5.38
N GLY A 82 3.73 -10.45 5.49
CA GLY A 82 4.04 -11.82 5.91
C GLY A 82 3.81 -12.11 7.39
N GLN A 83 3.06 -11.26 8.10
CA GLN A 83 2.78 -11.42 9.54
C GLN A 83 2.20 -12.80 9.91
N ALA A 84 1.39 -13.39 9.03
CA ALA A 84 0.74 -14.68 9.27
C ALA A 84 1.64 -15.90 9.01
N LEU A 85 2.86 -15.71 8.50
CA LEU A 85 3.79 -16.80 8.20
C LEU A 85 4.53 -17.27 9.46
N GLU A 86 5.20 -18.43 9.37
CA GLU A 86 6.11 -18.87 10.43
C GLU A 86 7.26 -17.88 10.60
N GLY A 87 7.46 -17.35 11.82
CA GLY A 87 8.38 -16.23 12.05
C GLY A 87 7.89 -14.90 11.46
N GLY A 88 6.57 -14.76 11.29
CA GLY A 88 5.95 -13.68 10.53
C GLY A 88 6.12 -12.29 11.13
N HIS A 89 6.29 -12.16 12.45
CA HIS A 89 6.49 -10.85 13.09
C HIS A 89 7.80 -10.19 12.63
N GLU A 90 8.92 -10.92 12.68
CA GLU A 90 10.21 -10.44 12.21
C GLU A 90 10.22 -10.21 10.69
N LEU A 91 9.56 -11.09 9.94
CA LEU A 91 9.44 -10.96 8.48
C LEU A 91 8.63 -9.71 8.09
N ALA A 92 7.49 -9.49 8.72
CA ALA A 92 6.65 -8.32 8.50
C ALA A 92 7.39 -7.03 8.84
N LEU A 93 8.09 -7.01 9.98
CA LEU A 93 8.90 -5.86 10.39
C LEU A 93 10.02 -5.58 9.38
N ALA A 94 10.71 -6.61 8.90
CA ALA A 94 11.79 -6.49 7.93
C ALA A 94 11.29 -5.96 6.58
N ASN A 95 10.09 -6.36 6.15
CA ASN A 95 9.52 -5.92 4.88
C ASN A 95 8.83 -4.55 4.96
N VAL A 96 8.14 -4.21 6.05
CA VAL A 96 7.41 -2.93 6.17
C VAL A 96 8.34 -1.75 6.47
N ARG A 97 9.45 -2.00 7.19
CA ARG A 97 10.38 -0.94 7.59
C ARG A 97 10.94 -0.13 6.41
N PRO A 98 11.45 -0.73 5.33
CA PRO A 98 11.90 0.01 4.15
C PRO A 98 10.81 0.89 3.54
N VAL A 99 9.55 0.46 3.55
CA VAL A 99 8.40 1.24 3.04
C VAL A 99 8.18 2.48 3.89
N VAL A 100 8.15 2.32 5.22
CA VAL A 100 7.97 3.44 6.16
C VAL A 100 9.13 4.43 6.08
N GLU A 101 10.37 3.93 5.94
CA GLU A 101 11.56 4.77 5.78
C GLU A 101 11.51 5.57 4.47
N ALA A 102 11.14 4.93 3.35
CA ALA A 102 10.98 5.58 2.06
C ALA A 102 9.85 6.63 2.08
N ALA A 103 8.72 6.30 2.70
CA ALA A 103 7.60 7.21 2.89
C ALA A 103 8.01 8.48 3.68
N ALA A 104 8.69 8.28 4.82
CA ALA A 104 9.18 9.39 5.64
C ALA A 104 10.16 10.29 4.86
N ALA A 105 10.99 9.71 3.99
CA ALA A 105 11.96 10.47 3.19
C ALA A 105 11.31 11.45 2.20
N ILE A 106 10.05 11.24 1.84
CA ILE A 106 9.30 12.11 0.90
C ILE A 106 8.25 12.97 1.62
N GLY A 107 8.21 12.91 2.95
CA GLY A 107 7.25 13.66 3.77
C GLY A 107 5.83 13.10 3.76
N THR A 108 5.64 11.84 3.32
CA THR A 108 4.37 11.13 3.44
C THR A 108 4.29 10.30 4.72
N THR A 109 3.10 9.84 5.05
CA THR A 109 2.82 8.96 6.18
C THR A 109 2.43 7.56 5.72
N VAL A 110 2.58 6.60 6.63
CA VAL A 110 2.04 5.25 6.47
C VAL A 110 1.07 5.00 7.61
N THR A 111 -0.15 4.61 7.27
CA THR A 111 -1.15 4.16 8.24
C THR A 111 -1.07 2.64 8.36
N LEU A 112 -0.87 2.12 9.58
CA LEU A 112 -0.98 0.69 9.86
C LEU A 112 -2.46 0.36 10.11
N ASP A 113 -3.09 -0.36 9.17
CA ASP A 113 -4.46 -0.83 9.34
C ASP A 113 -4.55 -1.85 10.46
N ALA A 114 -5.51 -1.67 11.37
CA ALA A 114 -5.86 -2.69 12.34
C ALA A 114 -6.57 -3.84 11.62
N GLU A 115 -6.13 -5.07 11.87
CA GLU A 115 -6.66 -6.28 11.23
C GLU A 115 -7.50 -7.11 12.22
N ASP A 116 -7.46 -8.44 12.13
CA ASP A 116 -8.17 -9.30 13.08
C ASP A 116 -7.64 -9.13 14.51
N HIS A 117 -8.49 -9.39 15.51
CA HIS A 117 -8.15 -9.28 16.92
C HIS A 117 -6.91 -10.10 17.34
N THR A 118 -6.58 -11.18 16.62
CA THR A 118 -5.40 -12.01 16.89
C THR A 118 -4.07 -11.33 16.54
N THR A 119 -4.09 -10.22 15.80
CA THR A 119 -2.88 -9.50 15.35
C THR A 119 -2.65 -8.16 16.05
N LEU A 120 -3.50 -7.78 17.02
CA LEU A 120 -3.44 -6.46 17.69
C LEU A 120 -2.15 -6.19 18.47
N ASP A 121 -1.56 -7.24 19.08
CA ASP A 121 -0.35 -7.13 19.91
C ASP A 121 0.95 -7.30 19.11
N SER A 122 0.86 -7.42 17.78
CA SER A 122 2.02 -7.55 16.89
C SER A 122 2.73 -6.22 16.64
#